data_AF-A0A1S9CDV0-F1
#
_entry.id   AF-A0A1S9CDV0-F1
#
_cell.length_a   1.000
_cell.length_b   1.000
_cell.length_c   1.000
_cell.angle_alpha   90.00
_cell.angle_beta   90.00
_cell.angle_gamma   90.00
#
_symmetry.space_group_name_H-M   'P 1'
#
loop_
_entity.id
_entity.type
_entity.pdbx_description
1 polymer ?
#
loop_
_entity_poly.entity_id
_entity_poly.type
_entity_poly.pdbx_seq_one_letter_code
_entity_poly.pdbx_strand_id
1 'polypeptide(L)'
;MVDDWGMVAFPKGPQADQHMAIFTDDAYVIPASFTKEEAEDIAFAYNIWQTAAPGYDEPDAWMTGLYPLYRDDRAIEETMVMLRSPGIGKVDYSSSIAGNIRTSSALEQVAWGGMSPVESVEAQAPLWQAEIDKLNGVK
;
A
#
# COMPACT_ATOMS: atom_id res chain seq x y z
N MET A 1 -5.05 -14.79 -27.90
CA MET A 1 -5.22 -13.90 -29.08
C MET A 1 -3.84 -13.35 -29.39
N VAL A 2 -3.49 -13.06 -30.65
CA VAL A 2 -2.10 -12.65 -31.00
C VAL A 2 -1.73 -11.25 -30.45
N ASP A 3 -2.73 -10.46 -30.05
CA ASP A 3 -2.57 -9.11 -29.44
C ASP A 3 -3.07 -9.06 -27.99
N ASP A 4 -2.75 -10.06 -27.16
CA ASP A 4 -2.96 -9.94 -25.72
C ASP A 4 -1.85 -9.07 -25.11
N TRP A 5 -2.27 -8.08 -24.31
CA TRP A 5 -1.38 -7.11 -23.68
C TRP A 5 -1.37 -7.34 -22.16
N GLY A 6 -0.18 -7.23 -21.57
CA GLY A 6 0.05 -7.38 -20.15
C GLY A 6 0.68 -6.13 -19.54
N MET A 7 0.77 -6.12 -18.23
CA MET A 7 1.50 -5.11 -17.46
C MET A 7 2.83 -5.70 -17.00
N VAL A 8 3.88 -4.87 -17.01
CA VAL A 8 5.18 -5.16 -16.38
C VAL A 8 5.47 -4.11 -15.31
N ALA A 9 6.34 -4.43 -14.36
CA ALA A 9 6.80 -3.48 -13.37
C ALA A 9 7.48 -2.27 -14.02
N PHE A 10 7.31 -1.09 -13.44
CA PHE A 10 8.07 0.09 -13.85
C PHE A 10 9.58 -0.16 -13.67
N PRO A 11 10.44 0.41 -14.54
CA PRO A 11 11.88 0.25 -14.40
C PRO A 11 12.38 0.69 -13.04
N LYS A 12 13.34 -0.06 -12.49
CA LYS A 12 14.08 0.34 -11.29
C LYS A 12 14.78 1.68 -11.52
N GLY A 13 14.92 2.45 -10.45
CA GLY A 13 15.78 3.63 -10.47
C GLY A 13 17.25 3.27 -10.79
N PRO A 14 18.05 4.22 -11.29
CA PRO A 14 19.41 3.96 -11.76
C PRO A 14 20.38 3.45 -10.68
N GLN A 15 20.03 3.65 -9.40
CA GLN A 15 20.81 3.20 -8.24
C GLN A 15 20.08 2.14 -7.40
N ALA A 16 18.98 1.57 -7.91
CA ALA A 16 18.16 0.63 -7.16
C ALA A 16 18.50 -0.84 -7.50
N ASP A 17 18.78 -1.62 -6.47
CA ASP A 17 19.03 -3.05 -6.59
C ASP A 17 17.75 -3.84 -6.92
N GLN A 18 16.59 -3.37 -6.43
CA GLN A 18 15.28 -4.03 -6.58
C GLN A 18 14.19 -3.08 -7.10
N HIS A 19 13.10 -3.67 -7.61
CA HIS A 19 11.87 -2.92 -7.95
C HIS A 19 11.21 -2.41 -6.66
N MET A 20 10.30 -1.46 -6.82
CA MET A 20 9.45 -0.99 -5.73
C MET A 20 8.00 -0.95 -6.20
N ALA A 21 7.10 -1.47 -5.38
CA ALA A 21 5.67 -1.24 -5.49
C ALA A 21 5.13 -0.75 -4.16
N ILE A 22 4.20 0.18 -4.24
CA ILE A 22 3.46 0.70 -3.10
C ILE A 22 2.05 0.15 -3.16
N PHE A 23 1.59 -0.44 -2.06
CA PHE A 23 0.23 -0.91 -1.88
C PHE A 23 -0.42 -0.11 -0.78
N THR A 24 -1.61 0.40 -1.02
CA THR A 24 -2.48 0.92 0.04
C THR A 24 -3.31 -0.22 0.60
N ASP A 25 -3.17 -0.48 1.89
CA ASP A 25 -4.09 -1.37 2.59
C ASP A 25 -5.23 -0.57 3.20
N ASP A 26 -6.43 -1.14 3.14
CA ASP A 26 -7.59 -0.57 3.83
C ASP A 26 -7.46 -0.82 5.33
N ALA A 27 -7.34 0.26 6.12
CA ALA A 27 -7.41 0.18 7.56
C ALA A 27 -8.88 0.20 8.02
N TYR A 28 -9.29 -0.83 8.76
CA TYR A 28 -10.60 -0.88 9.40
C TYR A 28 -10.47 -0.46 10.86
N VAL A 29 -11.32 0.47 11.28
CA VAL A 29 -11.33 1.01 12.65
C VAL A 29 -12.65 0.73 13.34
N ILE A 30 -12.60 0.33 14.60
CA ILE A 30 -13.80 0.18 15.44
C ILE A 30 -14.05 1.54 16.13
N PRO A 31 -15.21 2.18 15.90
CA PRO A 31 -15.55 3.42 16.57
C PRO A 31 -15.51 3.29 18.09
N ALA A 32 -14.97 4.31 18.77
CA ALA A 32 -14.94 4.37 20.23
C ALA A 32 -16.33 4.53 20.90
N SER A 33 -17.40 4.56 20.11
CA SER A 33 -18.78 4.61 20.59
C SER A 33 -19.31 3.27 21.10
N PHE A 34 -18.67 2.15 20.74
CA PHE A 34 -19.04 0.83 21.20
C PHE A 34 -18.54 0.56 22.62
N THR A 35 -19.31 -0.21 23.39
CA THR A 35 -18.83 -0.79 24.63
C THR A 35 -17.67 -1.76 24.35
N LYS A 36 -16.90 -2.09 25.39
CA LYS A 36 -15.80 -3.06 25.27
C LYS A 36 -16.29 -4.40 24.70
N GLU A 37 -17.42 -4.89 25.20
CA GLU A 37 -17.99 -6.18 24.79
C GLU A 37 -18.41 -6.15 23.32
N GLU A 38 -19.11 -5.11 22.88
CA GLU A 38 -19.48 -4.93 21.46
C GLU A 38 -18.24 -4.82 20.55
N ALA A 39 -17.20 -4.11 20.98
CA ALA A 39 -15.96 -3.99 20.22
C ALA A 39 -15.21 -5.33 20.08
N GLU A 40 -15.20 -6.14 21.14
CA GLU A 40 -14.60 -7.49 21.12
C GLU A 40 -15.39 -8.44 20.21
N ASP A 41 -16.73 -8.38 20.23
CA ASP A 41 -17.59 -9.16 19.33
C ASP A 41 -17.40 -8.76 17.86
N ILE A 42 -17.32 -7.46 17.57
CA ILE A 42 -17.02 -6.96 16.22
C ILE A 42 -15.65 -7.46 15.77
N ALA A 43 -14.62 -7.36 16.62
CA ALA A 43 -13.27 -7.82 16.29
C ALA A 43 -13.24 -9.33 16.04
N PHE A 44 -13.97 -10.12 16.83
CA PHE A 44 -14.09 -11.56 16.64
C PHE A 44 -14.76 -11.92 15.32
N ALA A 45 -15.92 -11.31 15.02
CA ALA A 45 -16.64 -11.53 13.77
C ALA A 45 -15.81 -11.12 12.55
N TYR A 46 -15.13 -9.97 12.65
CA TYR A 46 -14.25 -9.48 11.59
C TYR A 46 -13.04 -10.39 11.37
N ASN A 47 -12.43 -10.91 12.43
CA ASN A 47 -11.35 -11.87 12.33
C ASN A 47 -11.80 -13.15 11.62
N ILE A 48 -12.99 -13.69 11.93
CA ILE A 48 -13.54 -14.85 11.21
C ILE A 48 -13.76 -14.53 9.72
N TRP A 49 -14.23 -13.33 9.40
CA TRP A 49 -14.49 -12.93 8.02
C TRP A 49 -13.21 -12.77 7.18
N GLN A 50 -12.13 -12.27 7.79
CA GLN A 50 -10.86 -11.99 7.11
C GLN A 50 -9.86 -13.15 7.12
N THR A 51 -9.98 -14.10 8.05
CA THR A 51 -9.05 -15.22 8.14
C THR A 51 -9.54 -16.41 7.32
N ALA A 52 -8.59 -17.07 6.64
CA ALA A 52 -8.90 -18.32 5.96
C ALA A 52 -9.43 -19.36 6.95
N ALA A 53 -10.38 -20.18 6.50
CA ALA A 53 -10.90 -21.27 7.32
C ALA A 53 -9.75 -22.20 7.76
N PRO A 54 -9.73 -22.70 9.01
CA PRO A 54 -8.67 -23.59 9.48
C PRO A 54 -8.48 -24.79 8.54
N GLY A 55 -7.24 -25.02 8.09
CA GLY A 55 -6.90 -26.09 7.14
C GLY A 55 -7.04 -25.72 5.67
N TYR A 56 -7.46 -24.49 5.36
CA TYR A 56 -7.46 -23.92 4.02
C TYR A 56 -6.32 -22.93 3.90
N ASP A 57 -5.27 -23.30 3.17
CA ASP A 57 -4.14 -22.42 2.85
C ASP A 57 -4.09 -22.28 1.33
N GLU A 58 -4.67 -21.20 0.82
CA GLU A 58 -4.61 -20.82 -0.60
C GLU A 58 -3.76 -19.56 -0.73
N PRO A 59 -2.42 -19.68 -0.72
CA PRO A 59 -1.53 -18.53 -0.84
C PRO A 59 -1.73 -17.75 -2.14
N ASP A 60 -2.33 -18.38 -3.16
CA ASP A 60 -2.60 -17.81 -4.47
C ASP A 60 -4.07 -17.38 -4.66
N ALA A 61 -4.93 -17.48 -3.62
CA ALA A 61 -6.35 -17.11 -3.71
C ALA A 61 -6.56 -15.67 -4.20
N TRP A 62 -5.65 -14.76 -3.84
CA TRP A 62 -5.68 -13.37 -4.27
C TRP A 62 -5.55 -13.19 -5.80
N MET A 63 -4.93 -14.15 -6.51
CA MET A 63 -4.78 -14.11 -7.97
C MET A 63 -6.11 -14.31 -8.69
N THR A 64 -7.02 -15.09 -8.11
CA THR A 64 -8.34 -15.41 -8.68
C THR A 64 -9.13 -14.16 -9.03
N GLY A 65 -9.09 -13.14 -8.16
CA GLY A 65 -9.77 -11.86 -8.39
C GLY A 65 -9.15 -11.02 -9.51
N LEU A 66 -7.92 -11.31 -9.92
CA LEU A 66 -7.18 -10.57 -10.93
C LEU A 66 -7.32 -11.15 -12.33
N TYR A 67 -7.46 -12.47 -12.51
CA TYR A 67 -7.57 -13.08 -13.85
C TYR A 67 -8.64 -12.45 -14.75
N PRO A 68 -9.82 -12.01 -14.26
CA PRO A 68 -10.79 -11.29 -15.09
C PRO A 68 -10.38 -9.85 -15.46
N LEU A 69 -9.43 -9.25 -14.75
CA LEU A 69 -8.99 -7.86 -14.91
C LEU A 69 -7.78 -7.71 -15.84
N TYR A 70 -7.00 -8.78 -16.03
CA TYR A 70 -5.83 -8.81 -16.89
C TYR A 70 -6.08 -9.71 -18.10
N ARG A 71 -5.45 -9.38 -19.23
CA ARG A 71 -5.55 -10.18 -20.45
C ARG A 71 -4.40 -11.18 -20.62
N ASP A 72 -3.32 -11.02 -19.86
CA ASP A 72 -2.12 -11.86 -19.86
C ASP A 72 -1.89 -12.36 -18.43
N ASP A 73 -1.99 -13.68 -18.25
CA ASP A 73 -1.83 -14.33 -16.94
C ASP A 73 -0.45 -14.06 -16.34
N ARG A 74 0.59 -13.82 -17.15
CA ARG A 74 1.93 -13.45 -16.67
C ARG A 74 1.97 -12.10 -15.96
N ALA A 75 1.03 -11.20 -16.27
CA ALA A 75 0.89 -9.97 -15.50
C ALA A 75 0.56 -10.28 -14.02
N ILE A 76 -0.16 -11.38 -13.77
CA ILE A 76 -0.54 -11.82 -12.42
C ILE A 76 0.55 -12.72 -11.84
N GLU A 77 0.84 -13.82 -12.54
CA GLU A 77 1.69 -14.93 -12.08
C GLU A 77 3.17 -14.55 -11.98
N GLU A 78 3.63 -13.58 -12.76
CA GLU A 78 5.02 -13.09 -12.71
C GLU A 78 5.08 -11.68 -12.14
N THR A 79 4.38 -10.71 -12.75
CA THR A 79 4.55 -9.30 -12.40
C THR A 79 3.95 -8.99 -11.03
N MET A 80 2.68 -9.32 -10.77
CA MET A 80 2.06 -9.04 -9.47
C MET A 80 2.68 -9.86 -8.34
N VAL A 81 3.08 -11.11 -8.59
CA VAL A 81 3.86 -11.92 -7.62
C VAL A 81 5.17 -11.23 -7.24
N MET A 82 5.94 -10.76 -8.23
CA MET A 82 7.16 -10.01 -7.98
C MET A 82 6.89 -8.73 -7.17
N LEU A 83 5.87 -7.94 -7.57
CA LEU A 83 5.56 -6.68 -6.90
C LEU A 83 5.10 -6.88 -5.45
N ARG A 84 4.43 -8.00 -5.13
CA ARG A 84 4.00 -8.36 -3.77
C ARG A 84 5.08 -9.06 -2.94
N SER A 85 6.21 -9.41 -3.54
CA SER A 85 7.29 -10.12 -2.85
C SER A 85 7.90 -9.25 -1.73
N PRO A 86 8.26 -9.85 -0.58
CA PRO A 86 8.93 -9.13 0.51
C PRO A 86 10.16 -8.37 0.02
N GLY A 87 10.27 -7.08 0.40
CA GLY A 87 11.37 -6.19 -0.03
C GLY A 87 11.07 -5.35 -1.27
N ILE A 88 10.21 -5.84 -2.18
CA ILE A 88 9.71 -5.08 -3.34
C ILE A 88 8.42 -4.35 -2.98
N GLY A 89 7.46 -5.09 -2.44
CA GLY A 89 6.18 -4.57 -2.02
C GLY A 89 6.27 -3.85 -0.67
N LYS A 90 5.73 -2.64 -0.61
CA LYS A 90 5.68 -1.83 0.61
C LYS A 90 4.28 -1.31 0.83
N VAL A 91 3.81 -1.39 2.07
CA VAL A 91 2.52 -0.83 2.48
C VAL A 91 2.67 0.68 2.66
N ASP A 92 1.74 1.44 2.08
CA ASP A 92 1.61 2.87 2.28
C ASP A 92 0.85 3.17 3.56
N TYR A 93 1.51 3.80 4.52
CA TYR A 93 0.90 4.28 5.76
C TYR A 93 0.59 5.78 5.70
N SER A 94 0.68 6.41 4.53
CA SER A 94 0.50 7.85 4.36
C SER A 94 -0.84 8.33 4.92
N SER A 95 -1.95 7.62 4.66
CA SER A 95 -3.29 7.99 5.17
C SER A 95 -3.40 7.94 6.69
N SER A 96 -2.69 7.02 7.35
CA SER A 96 -2.66 6.87 8.80
C SER A 96 -1.74 7.90 9.48
N ILE A 97 -0.70 8.35 8.77
CA ILE A 97 0.32 9.25 9.32
C ILE A 97 0.01 10.73 9.03
N ALA A 98 -0.54 11.03 7.87
CA ALA A 98 -0.59 12.37 7.29
C ALA A 98 -1.60 13.34 7.93
N GLY A 99 -1.82 13.25 9.25
CA GLY A 99 -2.85 13.98 9.98
C GLY A 99 -2.99 15.45 9.60
N ASN A 100 -1.87 16.15 9.35
CA ASN A 100 -1.87 17.53 8.82
C ASN A 100 -1.02 17.71 7.55
N ILE A 101 -0.65 16.64 6.86
CA ILE A 101 0.20 16.70 5.67
C ILE A 101 -0.64 16.36 4.45
N ARG A 102 -0.51 17.17 3.40
CA ARG A 102 -1.09 16.82 2.10
C ARG A 102 -0.15 15.84 1.40
N THR A 103 -0.56 14.58 1.34
CA THR A 103 0.25 13.45 0.82
C THR A 103 0.70 13.62 -0.63
N SER A 104 -0.04 14.39 -1.44
CA SER A 104 0.29 14.67 -2.83
C SER A 104 1.33 15.78 -3.04
N SER A 105 1.73 16.51 -1.99
CA SER A 105 2.52 17.75 -2.15
C SER A 105 3.88 17.53 -2.81
N ALA A 106 4.55 16.41 -2.53
CA ALA A 106 5.84 16.07 -3.15
C ALA A 106 5.70 15.87 -4.68
N LEU A 107 4.58 15.30 -5.12
CA LEU A 107 4.34 15.04 -6.54
C LEU A 107 3.87 16.30 -7.26
N GLU A 108 2.95 17.05 -6.66
CA GLU A 108 2.34 18.24 -7.28
C GLU A 108 3.35 19.34 -7.57
N GLN A 109 4.29 19.60 -6.66
CA GLN A 109 5.32 20.63 -6.87
C GLN A 109 6.23 20.29 -8.05
N VAL A 110 6.50 19.01 -8.26
CA VAL A 110 7.25 18.53 -9.43
C VAL A 110 6.39 18.64 -10.68
N ALA A 111 5.14 18.19 -10.63
CA ALA A 111 4.23 18.16 -11.77
C ALA A 111 3.90 19.56 -12.32
N TRP A 112 3.87 20.57 -11.46
CA TRP A 112 3.65 21.97 -11.84
C TRP A 112 4.93 22.73 -12.15
N GLY A 113 6.09 22.08 -12.11
CA GLY A 113 7.38 22.71 -12.38
C GLY A 113 7.82 23.72 -11.32
N GLY A 114 7.28 23.63 -10.09
CA GLY A 114 7.63 24.52 -8.98
C GLY A 114 8.91 24.13 -8.26
N MET A 115 9.24 22.83 -8.22
CA MET A 115 10.46 22.28 -7.60
C MET A 115 11.00 21.11 -8.43
N SER A 116 12.32 20.88 -8.34
CA SER A 116 12.89 19.60 -8.80
C SER A 116 12.44 18.44 -7.90
N PRO A 117 12.54 17.17 -8.36
CA PRO A 117 12.20 16.02 -7.54
C PRO A 117 12.93 15.97 -6.19
N VAL A 118 14.22 16.34 -6.18
CA VAL A 118 15.03 16.33 -4.95
C VAL A 118 14.55 17.41 -3.98
N GLU A 119 14.42 18.65 -4.46
CA GLU A 119 13.95 19.77 -3.62
C GLU A 119 12.57 19.49 -3.03
N SER A 120 11.67 18.90 -3.83
CA SER A 120 10.31 18.61 -3.37
C SER A 120 10.27 17.56 -2.26
N VAL A 121 11.07 16.49 -2.38
CA VAL A 121 11.19 15.46 -1.34
C VAL A 121 11.82 16.03 -0.07
N GLU A 122 12.92 16.78 -0.20
CA GLU A 122 13.63 17.39 0.93
C GLU A 122 12.75 18.40 1.69
N ALA A 123 11.93 19.19 0.99
CA ALA A 123 11.00 20.12 1.61
C ALA A 123 9.90 19.42 2.43
N GLN A 124 9.52 18.20 2.05
CA GLN A 124 8.45 17.44 2.72
C GLN A 124 8.99 16.59 3.89
N ALA A 125 10.24 16.13 3.83
CA ALA A 125 10.85 15.27 4.85
C ALA A 125 10.66 15.75 6.31
N PRO A 126 10.95 17.01 6.68
CA PRO A 126 10.76 17.47 8.06
C PRO A 126 9.29 17.52 8.49
N LEU A 127 8.36 17.74 7.55
CA LEU A 127 6.93 17.75 7.84
C LEU A 127 6.46 16.34 8.22
N TRP A 128 6.87 15.34 7.43
CA TRP A 128 6.59 13.93 7.72
C TRP A 128 7.20 13.47 9.04
N GLN A 129 8.45 13.86 9.32
CA GLN A 129 9.08 13.53 10.59
C GLN A 129 8.29 14.08 11.79
N ALA A 130 7.76 15.31 11.70
CA ALA A 130 6.97 15.89 12.78
C ALA A 130 5.66 15.12 13.08
N GLU A 131 4.93 14.64 12.06
CA GLU A 131 3.74 13.81 12.30
C GLU A 131 4.11 12.41 12.83
N ILE A 132 5.23 11.84 12.39
CA ILE A 132 5.76 10.57 12.92
C ILE A 132 6.12 10.72 14.41
N ASP A 133 6.85 11.77 14.79
CA ASP A 133 7.26 12.03 16.17
C ASP A 133 6.04 12.17 17.09
N LYS A 134 5.04 12.93 16.63
CA LYS A 134 3.75 13.09 17.32
C LYS A 134 3.03 11.75 17.54
N LEU A 135 2.98 10.88 16.53
CA LEU A 135 2.37 9.55 16.66
C LEU A 135 3.15 8.65 17.62
N ASN A 136 4.48 8.75 17.62
CA ASN A 136 5.35 8.02 18.54
C ASN A 136 5.34 8.58 19.97
N GLY A 137 4.61 9.67 20.23
CA GLY A 137 4.56 10.33 21.53
C GLY A 137 5.87 11.05 21.90
N VAL A 138 6.76 11.26 20.93
CA VAL A 138 7.96 12.07 21.10
C VAL A 138 7.52 13.54 20.99
N LYS A 139 7.57 14.25 22.12
CA LYS A 139 7.29 15.69 22.18
C LYS A 139 8.55 16.51 21.95
#